data_AF-A0A9E9MD19-F1
#
_entry.id   AF-A0A9E9MD19-F1
#
_cell.length_a   1.000
_cell.length_b   1.000
_cell.length_c   1.000
_cell.angle_alpha   90.00
_cell.angle_beta   90.00
_cell.angle_gamma   90.00
#
_symmetry.space_group_name_H-M   'P 1'
#
loop_
_entity.id
_entity.type
_entity.pdbx_description
1 polymer ?
#
loop_
_entity_poly.entity_id
_entity_poly.type
_entity_poly.pdbx_seq_one_letter_code
_entity_poly.pdbx_strand_id
1 'polypeptide(L)'
;MRIKFLNELCSEAFELTIDIEKVSEFKLYEIPEQDIEFKLAYCFSGLNGQGELEHLLKEIADTSNSHHANCLETGWKQCLASKGIIVRDKDLRKLWMDFYKRMDCLSHKERKQAKQNVQWDTFLSLYPEKFDFSKDIPELNDLRQFLTFFG
;
A
#
# COMPACT_ATOMS: atom_id res chain seq x y z
N MET A 1 -7.91 10.11 17.35
CA MET A 1 -6.69 9.31 17.09
C MET A 1 -7.09 8.03 16.39
N ARG A 2 -6.41 7.60 15.32
CA ARG A 2 -6.80 6.43 14.48
C ARG A 2 -7.03 5.14 15.27
N ILE A 3 -6.18 4.86 16.27
CA ILE A 3 -6.32 3.68 17.14
C ILE A 3 -7.66 3.71 17.88
N LYS A 4 -8.04 4.85 18.47
CA LYS A 4 -9.31 4.98 19.20
C LYS A 4 -10.51 4.68 18.30
N PHE A 5 -10.49 5.20 17.07
CA PHE A 5 -11.55 4.94 16.10
C PHE A 5 -11.65 3.46 15.72
N LEU A 6 -10.52 2.78 15.50
CA LEU A 6 -10.52 1.34 15.22
C LEU A 6 -10.96 0.52 16.44
N ASN A 7 -10.52 0.89 17.65
CA ASN A 7 -10.98 0.26 18.88
C ASN A 7 -12.50 0.38 19.03
N GLU A 8 -13.08 1.56 18.77
CA GLU A 8 -14.54 1.76 18.80
C GLU A 8 -15.24 0.83 17.80
N LEU A 9 -14.80 0.80 16.53
CA LEU A 9 -15.38 -0.06 15.51
C LEU A 9 -15.24 -1.55 15.78
N CYS A 10 -14.05 -2.00 16.19
CA CYS A 10 -13.81 -3.39 16.53
C CYS A 10 -14.58 -3.80 17.78
N SER A 11 -14.74 -2.90 18.75
CA SER A 11 -15.53 -3.18 19.95
C SER A 11 -17.00 -3.41 19.62
N GLU A 12 -17.55 -2.57 18.73
CA GLU A 12 -18.91 -2.73 18.22
C GLU A 12 -19.05 -4.03 17.42
N ALA A 13 -18.11 -4.33 16.52
CA ALA A 13 -18.17 -5.50 15.64
C ALA A 13 -18.01 -6.85 16.36
N PHE A 14 -17.19 -6.89 17.42
CA PHE A 14 -16.93 -8.11 18.19
C PHE A 14 -17.76 -8.21 19.47
N GLU A 15 -18.59 -7.20 19.78
CA GLU A 15 -19.36 -7.10 21.03
C GLU A 15 -18.47 -7.27 22.30
N LEU A 16 -17.24 -6.75 22.23
CA LEU A 16 -16.16 -6.93 23.19
C LEU A 16 -15.43 -5.60 23.40
N THR A 17 -14.84 -5.33 24.56
CA THR A 17 -13.98 -4.14 24.73
C THR A 17 -12.63 -4.36 24.05
N ILE A 18 -12.37 -3.63 22.96
CA ILE A 18 -11.08 -3.56 22.28
C ILE A 18 -10.34 -2.30 22.73
N ASP A 19 -9.13 -2.48 23.24
CA ASP A 19 -8.34 -1.45 23.92
C ASP A 19 -6.85 -1.54 23.54
N ILE A 20 -6.58 -1.66 22.24
CA ILE A 20 -5.22 -1.60 21.70
C ILE A 20 -4.67 -0.19 21.95
N GLU A 21 -3.50 -0.08 22.58
CA GLU A 21 -2.82 1.20 22.85
C GLU A 21 -1.68 1.48 21.87
N LYS A 22 -1.05 0.41 21.38
CA LYS A 22 0.14 0.46 20.53
C LYS A 22 -0.10 -0.28 19.21
N VAL A 23 0.38 0.30 18.13
CA VAL A 23 0.44 -0.36 16.83
C VAL A 23 1.55 -1.40 16.82
N SER A 24 1.43 -2.39 15.93
CA SER A 24 2.43 -3.44 15.74
C SER A 24 2.71 -4.28 17.00
N GLU A 25 1.71 -4.44 17.86
CA GLU A 25 1.73 -5.36 19.01
C GLU A 25 0.42 -6.16 19.03
N PHE A 26 0.51 -7.48 19.21
CA PHE A 26 -0.67 -8.33 19.38
C PHE A 26 -1.20 -8.26 20.79
N LYS A 27 -2.53 -8.15 20.91
CA LYS A 27 -3.26 -8.35 22.15
C LYS A 27 -4.22 -9.53 21.99
N LEU A 28 -4.24 -10.40 23.00
CA LEU A 28 -5.15 -11.55 23.08
C LEU A 28 -6.52 -11.05 23.54
N TYR A 29 -7.56 -11.56 22.89
CA TYR A 29 -8.95 -11.33 23.24
C TYR A 29 -9.69 -12.66 23.23
N GLU A 30 -10.68 -12.76 24.11
CA GLU A 30 -11.48 -13.95 24.30
C GLU A 30 -12.95 -13.56 24.12
N ILE A 31 -13.72 -14.42 23.46
CA ILE A 31 -15.18 -14.33 23.36
C ILE A 31 -15.72 -15.56 24.10
N PRO A 32 -15.94 -15.47 25.43
CA PRO A 32 -16.25 -16.63 26.26
C PRO A 32 -17.53 -17.36 25.83
N GLU A 33 -18.52 -16.62 25.31
CA GLU A 33 -19.80 -17.17 24.84
C GLU A 33 -19.64 -18.08 23.63
N GLN A 34 -18.56 -17.91 22.87
CA GLN A 34 -18.28 -18.65 21.63
C GLN A 34 -17.11 -19.62 21.78
N ASP A 35 -16.43 -19.63 22.93
CA ASP A 35 -15.17 -20.38 23.15
C ASP A 35 -14.12 -20.08 22.08
N ILE A 36 -14.01 -18.80 21.71
CA ILE A 36 -13.07 -18.31 20.69
C ILE A 36 -12.03 -17.41 21.34
N GLU A 37 -10.76 -17.70 21.06
CA GLU A 37 -9.64 -16.81 21.35
C GLU A 37 -9.04 -16.29 20.04
N PHE A 38 -8.71 -15.00 20.00
CA PHE A 38 -8.03 -14.41 18.85
C PHE A 38 -7.02 -13.34 19.26
N LYS A 39 -6.03 -13.13 18.40
CA LYS A 39 -5.06 -12.04 18.54
C LYS A 39 -5.41 -10.93 17.56
N LEU A 40 -5.44 -9.70 18.04
CA LEU A 40 -5.65 -8.52 17.22
C LEU A 40 -4.48 -7.55 17.37
N ALA A 41 -4.02 -7.01 16.24
CA ALA A 41 -3.02 -5.95 16.17
C ALA A 41 -3.37 -5.02 15.02
N TYR A 42 -2.96 -3.75 15.12
CA TYR A 42 -3.07 -2.79 14.03
C TYR A 42 -1.70 -2.49 13.43
N CYS A 43 -1.64 -2.47 12.10
CA CYS A 43 -0.51 -1.94 11.34
C CYS A 43 -1.02 -0.83 10.42
N PHE A 44 -0.40 0.34 10.47
CA PHE A 44 -0.74 1.45 9.60
C PHE A 44 0.30 1.59 8.50
N SER A 45 -0.07 1.25 7.27
CA SER A 45 0.79 1.37 6.09
C SER A 45 0.49 2.67 5.33
N GLY A 46 1.26 3.72 5.62
CA GLY A 46 1.21 4.98 4.87
C GLY A 46 2.40 5.86 5.23
N LEU A 47 2.96 6.57 4.25
CA LEU A 47 4.16 7.38 4.44
C LEU A 47 3.88 8.59 5.36
N ASN A 48 4.68 8.75 6.41
CA ASN A 48 4.55 9.75 7.47
C ASN A 48 3.16 9.73 8.15
N GLY A 49 2.57 8.54 8.29
CA GLY A 49 1.23 8.37 8.86
C GLY A 49 0.09 8.86 7.95
N GLN A 50 0.39 9.25 6.70
CA GLN A 50 -0.59 9.74 5.71
C GLN A 50 -0.54 8.91 4.42
N GLY A 51 -1.57 9.05 3.59
CA GLY A 51 -1.63 8.38 2.29
C GLY A 51 -2.03 6.91 2.34
N GLU A 52 -1.71 6.21 1.26
CA GLU A 52 -2.06 4.80 1.00
C GLU A 52 -0.77 4.00 0.76
N LEU A 53 -0.87 2.67 0.73
CA LEU A 53 0.26 1.77 0.49
C LEU A 53 0.99 2.09 -0.83
N GLU A 54 0.27 2.57 -1.85
CA GLU A 54 0.84 3.00 -3.13
C GLU A 54 1.87 4.14 -2.99
N HIS A 55 1.80 4.93 -1.91
CA HIS A 55 2.82 5.94 -1.62
C HIS A 55 4.15 5.26 -1.26
N LEU A 56 4.11 4.33 -0.32
CA LEU A 56 5.30 3.58 0.09
C LEU A 56 5.87 2.76 -1.07
N LEU A 57 4.99 2.12 -1.86
CA LEU A 57 5.41 1.36 -3.05
C LEU A 57 6.09 2.22 -4.10
N LYS A 58 5.59 3.44 -4.34
CA LYS A 58 6.24 4.37 -5.26
C LYS A 58 7.60 4.84 -4.74
N GLU A 59 7.73 5.08 -3.43
CA GLU A 59 8.99 5.51 -2.80
C GLU A 59 10.10 4.46 -2.93
N ILE A 60 9.74 3.17 -2.99
CA ILE A 60 10.70 2.08 -3.18
C ILE A 60 10.81 1.59 -4.62
N ALA A 61 10.05 2.17 -5.55
CA ALA A 61 10.11 1.80 -6.96
C ALA A 61 11.43 2.27 -7.59
N ASP A 62 12.04 1.43 -8.44
CA ASP A 62 13.14 1.84 -9.30
C ASP A 62 12.60 2.81 -10.37
N THR A 63 12.83 4.10 -10.17
CA THR A 63 12.36 5.17 -11.06
C THR A 63 13.38 5.59 -12.12
N SER A 64 14.55 4.95 -12.16
CA SER A 64 15.68 5.35 -13.03
C SER A 64 15.31 5.42 -14.52
N ASN A 65 14.38 4.56 -14.96
CA ASN A 65 13.93 4.47 -16.36
C ASN A 65 12.40 4.62 -16.49
N SER A 66 11.72 5.24 -15.52
CA SER A 66 10.25 5.36 -15.52
C SER A 66 9.76 6.58 -16.30
N HIS A 67 9.86 6.55 -17.62
CA HIS A 67 9.49 7.70 -18.45
C HIS A 67 7.98 7.90 -18.55
N HIS A 68 7.20 6.84 -18.75
CA HIS A 68 5.75 6.97 -18.93
C HIS A 68 5.05 7.40 -17.66
N ALA A 69 5.38 6.80 -16.51
CA ALA A 69 4.72 7.18 -15.25
C ALA A 69 5.13 8.59 -14.81
N ASN A 70 6.40 8.98 -14.93
CA ASN A 70 6.86 10.32 -14.56
C ASN A 70 6.26 11.43 -15.45
N CYS A 71 5.95 11.13 -16.72
CA CYS A 71 5.22 12.07 -17.59
C CYS A 71 3.79 12.36 -17.10
N LEU A 72 3.19 11.53 -16.25
CA LEU A 72 1.86 11.81 -15.69
C LEU A 72 1.89 12.99 -14.72
N GLU A 73 2.93 13.07 -13.89
CA GLU A 73 3.05 14.08 -12.84
C GLU A 73 3.49 15.43 -13.38
N THR A 74 4.22 15.42 -14.49
CA THR A 74 4.72 16.62 -15.16
C THR A 74 3.76 17.04 -16.27
N GLY A 75 3.75 16.34 -17.41
CA GLY A 75 3.02 16.74 -18.60
C GLY A 75 1.51 16.56 -18.50
N TRP A 76 1.02 15.39 -18.08
CA TRP A 76 -0.41 15.11 -18.09
C TRP A 76 -1.18 15.94 -17.05
N LYS A 77 -0.66 16.02 -15.82
CA LYS A 77 -1.25 16.86 -14.76
C LYS A 77 -1.32 18.33 -15.18
N GLN A 78 -0.26 18.86 -15.80
CA GLN A 78 -0.24 20.25 -16.30
C GLN A 78 -1.24 20.47 -17.44
N CYS A 79 -1.36 19.52 -18.37
CA CYS A 79 -2.32 19.56 -19.48
C CYS A 79 -3.78 19.59 -18.99
N LEU A 80 -4.10 18.82 -17.94
CA LEU A 80 -5.43 18.85 -17.34
C LEU A 80 -5.68 20.14 -16.56
N ALA A 81 -4.67 20.64 -15.83
CA ALA A 81 -4.76 21.89 -15.11
C ALA A 81 -5.03 23.08 -16.05
N SER A 82 -4.41 23.15 -17.23
CA SER A 82 -4.66 24.21 -18.21
C SER A 82 -6.08 24.20 -18.79
N LYS A 83 -6.80 23.07 -18.64
CA LYS A 83 -8.20 22.90 -19.00
C LYS A 83 -9.15 23.08 -17.80
N GLY A 84 -8.64 23.51 -16.64
CA GLY A 84 -9.42 23.66 -15.41
C GLY A 84 -9.81 22.34 -14.75
N ILE A 85 -9.17 21.22 -15.11
CA ILE A 85 -9.44 19.89 -14.55
C ILE A 85 -8.42 19.59 -13.45
N ILE A 86 -8.88 19.44 -12.22
CA ILE A 86 -8.03 19.12 -11.07
C ILE A 86 -7.94 17.60 -10.91
N VAL A 87 -6.72 17.06 -10.98
CA VAL A 87 -6.44 15.65 -10.67
C VAL A 87 -6.07 15.54 -9.20
N ARG A 88 -6.78 14.69 -8.45
CA ARG A 88 -6.43 14.40 -7.06
C ARG A 88 -5.14 13.58 -7.01
N ASP A 89 -4.25 13.89 -6.07
CA ASP A 89 -2.95 13.20 -5.98
C ASP A 89 -3.09 11.69 -5.74
N LYS A 90 -4.17 11.25 -5.08
CA LYS A 90 -4.50 9.83 -4.93
C LYS A 90 -4.74 9.15 -6.28
N ASP A 91 -5.54 9.77 -7.15
CA ASP A 91 -5.84 9.20 -8.47
C ASP A 91 -4.58 9.21 -9.35
N LEU A 92 -3.79 10.28 -9.25
CA LEU A 92 -2.51 10.39 -9.94
C LEU A 92 -1.54 9.29 -9.53
N ARG A 93 -1.41 8.98 -8.23
CA ARG A 93 -0.55 7.89 -7.74
C ARG A 93 -0.99 6.51 -8.24
N LYS A 94 -2.29 6.24 -8.23
CA LYS A 94 -2.82 4.97 -8.76
C LYS A 94 -2.50 4.82 -10.24
N LEU A 95 -2.72 5.87 -11.02
CA LEU A 95 -2.39 5.88 -12.44
C LEU A 95 -0.87 5.78 -12.68
N TRP A 96 -0.06 6.45 -11.86
CA TRP A 96 1.39 6.33 -11.88
C TRP A 96 1.82 4.88 -11.69
N MET A 97 1.28 4.18 -10.69
CA MET A 97 1.61 2.78 -10.43
C MET A 97 1.20 1.85 -11.58
N ASP A 98 0.05 2.10 -12.19
CA ASP A 98 -0.40 1.34 -13.36
C ASP A 98 0.49 1.56 -14.58
N PHE A 99 0.89 2.81 -14.84
CA PHE A 99 1.81 3.15 -15.93
C PHE A 99 3.21 2.61 -15.67
N TYR A 100 3.70 2.69 -14.44
CA TYR A 100 4.98 2.15 -14.05
C TYR A 100 5.06 0.66 -14.38
N LYS A 101 4.14 -0.15 -13.83
CA LYS A 101 4.10 -1.58 -14.10
C LYS A 101 3.94 -1.87 -15.59
N ARG A 102 2.92 -1.30 -16.24
CA ARG A 102 2.52 -1.68 -17.61
C ARG A 102 3.44 -1.12 -18.68
N MET A 103 3.80 0.16 -18.58
CA MET A 103 4.42 0.93 -19.65
C MET A 103 5.92 1.10 -19.45
N ASP A 104 6.40 1.14 -18.20
CA ASP A 104 7.83 1.29 -17.93
C ASP A 104 8.52 -0.05 -17.68
N CYS A 105 7.85 -1.01 -17.02
CA CYS A 105 8.49 -2.29 -16.68
C CYS A 105 8.23 -3.42 -17.68
N LEU A 106 6.96 -3.68 -18.07
CA LEU A 106 6.67 -4.79 -18.98
C LEU A 106 7.28 -4.57 -20.38
N SER A 107 7.83 -5.62 -20.99
CA SER A 107 8.20 -5.61 -22.42
C SER A 107 6.96 -5.54 -23.32
N HIS A 108 7.17 -5.21 -24.60
CA HIS A 108 6.09 -5.21 -25.60
C HIS A 108 5.34 -6.55 -25.70
N LYS A 109 6.03 -7.68 -25.50
CA LYS A 109 5.39 -9.00 -25.53
C LYS A 109 4.52 -9.22 -24.30
N GLU A 110 5.01 -8.89 -23.12
CA GLU A 110 4.28 -9.03 -21.86
C GLU A 110 3.08 -8.10 -21.78
N ARG A 111 3.16 -6.91 -22.39
CA ARG A 111 2.02 -5.97 -22.46
C ARG A 111 0.79 -6.55 -23.14
N LYS A 112 0.95 -7.54 -24.05
CA LYS A 112 -0.19 -8.24 -24.68
C LYS A 112 -1.04 -8.99 -23.66
N GLN A 113 -0.45 -9.40 -22.53
CA GLN A 113 -1.12 -10.07 -21.41
C GLN A 113 -1.12 -9.19 -20.16
N ALA A 114 -1.09 -7.87 -20.33
CA ALA A 114 -0.97 -6.93 -19.21
C ALA A 114 -2.05 -7.09 -18.14
N LYS A 115 -3.26 -7.56 -18.47
CA LYS A 115 -4.31 -7.82 -17.48
C LYS A 115 -3.84 -8.80 -16.38
N GLN A 116 -3.04 -9.78 -16.74
CA GLN A 116 -2.44 -10.73 -15.81
C GLN A 116 -1.11 -10.19 -15.27
N ASN A 117 -0.23 -9.74 -16.15
CA ASN A 117 1.15 -9.41 -15.78
C ASN A 117 1.30 -8.18 -14.87
N VAL A 118 0.29 -7.32 -14.75
CA VAL A 118 0.32 -6.17 -13.82
C VAL A 118 -0.29 -6.48 -12.45
N GLN A 119 -0.84 -7.68 -12.24
CA GLN A 119 -1.27 -8.14 -10.91
C GLN A 119 -0.04 -8.33 -10.03
N TRP A 120 -0.12 -7.92 -8.77
CA TRP A 120 1.04 -7.79 -7.89
C TRP A 120 1.88 -9.07 -7.82
N ASP A 121 1.27 -10.22 -7.55
CA ASP A 121 2.01 -11.49 -7.43
C ASP A 121 2.76 -11.85 -8.71
N THR A 122 2.11 -11.68 -9.86
CA THR A 122 2.73 -11.96 -11.17
C THR A 122 3.81 -10.94 -11.49
N PHE A 123 3.54 -9.65 -11.25
CA PHE A 123 4.48 -8.57 -11.52
C PHE A 123 5.76 -8.71 -10.69
N LEU A 124 5.62 -8.95 -9.39
CA LEU A 124 6.76 -9.12 -8.47
C LEU A 124 7.54 -10.41 -8.75
N SER A 125 6.89 -11.43 -9.31
CA SER A 125 7.59 -12.64 -9.77
C SER A 125 8.40 -12.39 -11.06
N LEU A 126 7.88 -11.55 -11.96
CA LEU A 126 8.57 -11.20 -13.22
C LEU A 126 9.68 -10.16 -13.02
N TYR A 127 9.47 -9.21 -12.12
CA TYR A 127 10.35 -8.05 -11.88
C TYR A 127 10.57 -7.79 -10.39
N PRO A 128 11.14 -8.75 -9.64
CA PRO A 128 11.39 -8.58 -8.21
C PRO A 128 12.33 -7.41 -7.91
N GLU A 129 13.20 -7.05 -8.86
CA GLU A 129 14.17 -5.97 -8.74
C GLU A 129 13.58 -4.56 -8.89
N LYS A 130 12.32 -4.43 -9.32
CA LYS A 130 11.68 -3.12 -9.56
C LYS A 130 11.23 -2.41 -8.29
N PHE A 131 11.23 -3.10 -7.17
CA PHE A 131 10.94 -2.50 -5.87
C PHE A 131 12.04 -2.89 -4.88
N ASP A 132 12.68 -1.89 -4.29
CA ASP A 132 13.66 -2.11 -3.23
C ASP A 132 12.94 -2.30 -1.89
N PHE A 133 12.46 -3.52 -1.65
CA PHE A 133 11.89 -3.91 -0.36
C PHE A 133 12.91 -3.95 0.77
N SER A 134 14.20 -3.69 0.52
CA SER A 134 15.26 -3.62 1.55
C SER A 134 15.52 -2.18 2.03
N LYS A 135 15.07 -1.17 1.28
CA LYS A 135 15.26 0.26 1.56
C LYS A 135 14.92 0.59 3.03
N ASP A 136 15.78 1.39 3.66
CA ASP A 136 15.62 1.80 5.06
C ASP A 136 14.65 2.99 5.16
N ILE A 137 13.37 2.67 5.31
CA ILE A 137 12.28 3.63 5.47
C ILE A 137 11.47 3.19 6.70
N PRO A 138 11.22 4.06 7.69
CA PRO A 138 10.54 3.70 8.93
C PRO A 138 9.26 2.88 8.71
N GLU A 139 8.39 3.31 7.81
CA GLU A 139 7.10 2.65 7.56
C GLU A 139 7.25 1.31 6.85
N LEU A 140 8.28 1.14 6.02
CA LEU A 140 8.61 -0.15 5.43
C LEU A 140 9.20 -1.09 6.48
N ASN A 141 10.06 -0.58 7.36
CA ASN A 141 10.64 -1.33 8.48
C ASN A 141 9.53 -1.85 9.38
N ASP A 142 8.61 -0.98 9.78
CA ASP A 142 7.46 -1.31 10.62
C ASP A 142 6.56 -2.35 9.96
N LEU A 143 6.26 -2.20 8.66
CA LEU A 143 5.46 -3.18 7.92
C LEU A 143 6.17 -4.52 7.82
N ARG A 144 7.48 -4.55 7.52
CA ARG A 144 8.28 -5.79 7.47
C ARG A 144 8.26 -6.48 8.82
N GLN A 145 8.52 -5.75 9.91
CA GLN A 145 8.49 -6.29 11.26
C GLN A 145 7.09 -6.80 11.63
N PHE A 146 6.03 -6.09 11.25
CA PHE A 146 4.66 -6.54 11.53
C PHE A 146 4.33 -7.85 10.82
N LEU A 147 4.75 -7.98 9.56
CA LEU A 147 4.46 -9.17 8.76
C LEU A 147 5.20 -10.43 9.25
N THR A 148 6.34 -10.30 9.95
CA THR A 148 7.01 -11.48 10.55
C THR A 148 6.17 -12.14 11.64
N PHE A 149 5.17 -11.45 12.20
CA PHE A 149 4.30 -12.07 13.20
C PHE A 149 3.34 -13.13 12.65
N PHE A 150 3.20 -13.23 11.32
CA PHE A 150 2.33 -14.19 10.64
C PHE A 150 3.08 -15.30 9.90
N GLY A 151 4.42 -15.29 9.95
CA GLY A 151 5.30 -16.24 9.29
C GLY A 151 5.79 -17.37 10.18
#